data_AF-A0A3M0X2S1-F1
#
_entry.id   AF-A0A3M0X2S1-F1
#
_cell.length_a   1.000
_cell.length_b   1.000
_cell.length_c   1.000
_cell.angle_alpha   90.00
_cell.angle_beta   90.00
_cell.angle_gamma   90.00
#
_symmetry.space_group_name_H-M   'P 1'
#
loop_
_entity.id
_entity.type
_entity.pdbx_description
1 polymer ?
#
loop_
_entity_poly.entity_id
_entity_poly.type
_entity_poly.pdbx_seq_one_letter_code
_entity_poly.pdbx_strand_id
1 'polypeptide(L)'
;MKGFSGFPDGKMRFTSVPNLFFSDLMPIIDNLAEMKVTLYALWALHQKEGPVRYLRLTDFLNDTTFVKSLAPTLETAVDILMDGIERAVARGTFLHVKIESADG
;
A
#
# COMPACT_ATOMS: atom_id res chain seq x y z
N MET A 1 -14.13 -10.60 19.04
CA MET A 1 -13.34 -10.44 17.79
C MET A 1 -14.17 -10.89 16.61
N LYS A 2 -14.19 -10.14 15.50
CA LYS A 2 -14.74 -10.64 14.24
C LYS A 2 -13.70 -11.60 13.65
N GLY A 3 -14.05 -12.87 13.51
CA GLY A 3 -13.13 -13.89 12.96
C GLY A 3 -12.91 -13.72 11.46
N PHE A 4 -11.81 -14.29 10.96
CA PHE A 4 -11.58 -14.50 9.53
C PHE A 4 -12.05 -15.91 9.15
N SER A 5 -13.08 -16.01 8.31
CA SER A 5 -13.70 -17.29 7.93
C SER A 5 -12.92 -18.09 6.89
N GLY A 6 -11.74 -17.61 6.47
CA GLY A 6 -10.97 -18.18 5.38
C GLY A 6 -11.31 -17.57 4.02
N PHE A 7 -10.71 -18.14 2.99
CA PHE A 7 -10.87 -17.76 1.59
C PHE A 7 -11.95 -18.63 0.92
N PRO A 8 -12.76 -18.10 -0.01
CA PRO A 8 -13.78 -18.89 -0.71
C PRO A 8 -13.17 -20.00 -1.59
N ASP A 9 -13.88 -21.12 -1.71
CA ASP A 9 -13.55 -22.19 -2.64
C ASP A 9 -13.73 -21.76 -4.12
N GLY A 10 -12.93 -22.33 -5.02
CA GLY A 10 -13.05 -22.13 -6.46
C GLY A 10 -12.02 -21.17 -7.07
N LYS A 11 -12.40 -20.52 -8.18
CA LYS A 11 -11.49 -19.62 -8.92
C LYS A 11 -11.29 -18.30 -8.17
N MET A 12 -10.06 -18.04 -7.75
CA MET A 12 -9.64 -16.79 -7.11
C MET A 12 -8.60 -16.06 -7.97
N ARG A 13 -8.57 -14.71 -7.88
CA ARG A 13 -7.49 -13.90 -8.43
C ARG A 13 -6.33 -13.86 -7.43
N PHE A 14 -5.15 -14.27 -7.88
CA PHE A 14 -3.93 -14.15 -7.10
C PHE A 14 -3.20 -12.86 -7.44
N THR A 15 -2.49 -12.33 -6.44
CA THR A 15 -1.61 -11.17 -6.61
C THR A 15 -0.19 -11.65 -6.49
N SER A 16 0.61 -11.42 -7.52
CA SER A 16 2.03 -11.78 -7.51
C SER A 16 2.80 -10.83 -6.58
N VAL A 17 3.54 -11.40 -5.63
CA VAL A 17 4.46 -10.67 -4.75
C VAL A 17 5.86 -11.19 -5.04
N PRO A 18 6.87 -10.33 -5.28
CA PRO A 18 8.24 -10.79 -5.53
C PRO A 18 8.78 -11.63 -4.37
N ASN A 19 9.52 -12.71 -4.64
CA ASN A 19 10.11 -13.54 -3.56
C ASN A 19 11.03 -12.73 -2.63
N LEU A 20 11.75 -11.73 -3.18
CA LEU A 20 12.59 -10.81 -2.40
C LEU A 20 11.80 -9.98 -1.37
N PHE A 21 10.49 -9.82 -1.56
CA PHE A 21 9.65 -9.24 -0.51
C PHE A 21 9.72 -10.09 0.77
N PHE A 22 9.66 -11.41 0.65
CA PHE A 22 9.63 -12.32 1.79
C PHE A 22 11.00 -12.51 2.43
N SER A 23 12.07 -12.59 1.62
CA SER A 23 13.42 -12.85 2.12
C SER A 23 14.15 -11.61 2.62
N ASP A 24 13.91 -10.45 2.01
CA ASP A 24 14.75 -9.26 2.22
C ASP A 24 13.95 -8.12 2.87
N LEU A 25 12.80 -7.76 2.27
CA LEU A 25 12.07 -6.56 2.67
C LEU A 25 11.19 -6.77 3.92
N MET A 26 10.37 -7.82 3.95
CA MET A 26 9.47 -8.08 5.07
C MET A 26 10.20 -8.24 6.42
N PRO A 27 11.35 -8.92 6.53
CA PRO A 27 12.06 -9.07 7.80
C PRO A 27 12.53 -7.75 8.41
N ILE A 28 12.71 -6.70 7.60
CA ILE A 28 13.17 -5.40 8.08
C ILE A 28 12.03 -4.42 8.34
N ILE A 29 10.80 -4.69 7.87
CA ILE A 29 9.62 -3.88 8.17
C ILE A 29 9.14 -4.19 9.58
N ASP A 30 9.16 -3.17 10.46
CA ASP A 30 8.80 -3.26 11.87
C ASP A 30 7.51 -2.49 12.23
N ASN A 31 6.89 -1.85 11.24
CA ASN A 31 5.67 -1.06 11.41
C ASN A 31 4.51 -1.63 10.57
N LEU A 32 3.33 -1.75 11.20
CA LEU A 32 2.16 -2.33 10.55
C LEU A 32 1.57 -1.43 9.43
N ALA A 33 1.63 -0.11 9.59
CA ALA A 33 1.19 0.82 8.57
C ALA A 33 2.09 0.72 7.33
N GLU A 34 3.41 0.71 7.53
CA GLU A 34 4.40 0.47 6.46
C GLU A 34 4.13 -0.85 5.72
N MET A 35 3.88 -1.94 6.46
CA MET A 35 3.57 -3.24 5.86
C MET A 35 2.30 -3.18 4.98
N LYS A 36 1.24 -2.56 5.49
CA LYS A 36 -0.04 -2.42 4.77
C LYS A 36 0.08 -1.59 3.52
N VAL A 37 0.74 -0.42 3.57
CA VAL A 37 0.91 0.43 2.39
C VAL A 37 1.80 -0.25 1.35
N THR A 38 2.83 -0.99 1.78
CA THR A 38 3.74 -1.75 0.91
C THR A 38 2.98 -2.82 0.12
N LEU A 39 2.22 -3.66 0.81
CA LEU A 39 1.42 -4.72 0.18
C LEU A 39 0.32 -4.15 -0.73
N TYR A 40 -0.36 -3.09 -0.29
CA TYR A 40 -1.35 -2.39 -1.11
C TYR A 40 -0.72 -1.87 -2.39
N ALA A 41 0.45 -1.23 -2.30
CA ALA A 41 1.13 -0.69 -3.47
C ALA A 41 1.57 -1.78 -4.45
N LEU A 42 2.11 -2.91 -3.97
CA LEU A 42 2.45 -4.05 -4.82
C LEU A 42 1.23 -4.56 -5.60
N TRP A 43 0.09 -4.69 -4.92
CA TRP A 43 -1.17 -5.09 -5.55
C TRP A 43 -1.71 -4.05 -6.54
N ALA A 44 -1.76 -2.78 -6.14
CA ALA A 44 -2.33 -1.71 -6.94
C ALA A 44 -1.48 -1.39 -8.18
N LEU A 45 -0.15 -1.41 -8.06
CA LEU A 45 0.77 -1.22 -9.19
C LEU A 45 0.70 -2.38 -10.18
N HIS A 46 0.44 -3.61 -9.73
CA HIS A 46 0.32 -4.75 -10.64
C HIS A 46 -0.92 -4.64 -11.55
N GLN A 47 -1.93 -3.88 -11.14
CA GLN A 47 -3.14 -3.63 -11.92
C GLN A 47 -3.02 -2.42 -12.86
N LYS A 48 -1.96 -1.60 -12.73
CA LYS A 48 -1.74 -0.47 -13.62
C LYS A 48 -0.98 -0.91 -14.87
N GLU A 49 -1.39 -0.34 -16.00
CA GLU A 49 -0.75 -0.56 -17.30
C GLU A 49 0.12 0.64 -17.70
N GLY A 50 0.97 0.44 -18.70
CA GLY A 50 1.83 1.48 -19.27
C GLY A 50 3.28 1.46 -18.77
N PRO A 51 4.16 2.27 -19.40
CA PRO A 51 5.60 2.24 -19.17
C PRO A 51 6.00 2.78 -17.79
N VAL A 52 5.18 3.64 -17.19
CA VAL A 52 5.41 4.22 -15.87
C VAL A 52 4.18 3.96 -15.02
N ARG A 53 4.36 3.19 -13.94
CA ARG A 53 3.29 2.85 -12.99
C ARG A 53 3.57 3.55 -11.67
N TYR A 54 2.63 4.35 -11.21
CA TYR A 54 2.75 5.11 -9.97
C TYR A 54 1.40 5.15 -9.25
N LEU A 55 1.46 5.44 -7.95
CA LEU A 55 0.28 5.69 -7.12
C LEU A 55 0.33 7.12 -6.60
N ARG A 56 -0.82 7.79 -6.62
CA ARG A 56 -1.02 9.07 -5.92
C ARG A 56 -1.57 8.80 -4.53
N LEU A 57 -1.42 9.75 -3.61
CA LEU A 57 -2.09 9.68 -2.31
C LEU A 57 -3.60 9.43 -2.45
N THR A 58 -4.23 10.07 -3.43
CA THR A 58 -5.65 9.88 -3.74
C THR A 58 -6.00 8.45 -4.16
N ASP A 59 -5.08 7.70 -4.77
CA ASP A 59 -5.33 6.30 -5.14
C ASP A 59 -5.43 5.38 -3.90
N PHE A 60 -4.77 5.73 -2.79
CA PHE A 60 -4.94 5.05 -1.50
C PHE A 60 -6.23 5.49 -0.81
N LEU A 61 -6.48 6.80 -0.76
CA LEU A 61 -7.64 7.37 -0.07
C LEU A 61 -8.98 6.98 -0.70
N ASN A 62 -9.00 6.73 -2.01
CA ASN A 62 -10.20 6.29 -2.72
C ASN A 62 -10.56 4.82 -2.46
N ASP A 63 -9.64 3.98 -1.96
CA ASP A 63 -9.97 2.63 -1.53
C ASP A 63 -10.46 2.62 -0.08
N THR A 64 -11.78 2.68 0.06
CA THR A 64 -12.42 2.70 1.38
C THR A 64 -12.17 1.43 2.20
N THR A 65 -11.88 0.28 1.58
CA THR A 65 -11.57 -0.97 2.29
C THR A 65 -10.17 -0.89 2.88
N PHE A 66 -9.22 -0.40 2.09
CA PHE A 66 -7.85 -0.15 2.55
C PHE A 66 -7.81 0.90 3.66
N VAL A 67 -8.47 2.05 3.49
CA VAL A 67 -8.54 3.12 4.49
C VAL A 67 -9.12 2.61 5.82
N LYS A 68 -10.23 1.86 5.78
CA LYS A 68 -10.83 1.24 6.98
C LYS A 68 -9.92 0.22 7.66
N SER A 69 -8.96 -0.35 6.92
CA SER A 69 -7.98 -1.27 7.50
C SER A 69 -6.92 -0.53 8.32
N LEU A 70 -6.70 0.77 8.08
CA LEU A 70 -5.71 1.58 8.78
C LEU A 70 -6.26 2.13 10.10
N ALA A 71 -7.44 2.75 10.08
CA ALA A 71 -8.11 3.26 11.27
C ALA A 71 -9.64 3.31 11.14
N PRO A 72 -10.39 3.42 12.26
CA PRO A 72 -11.85 3.56 12.24
C PRO A 72 -12.36 4.88 11.65
N THR A 73 -11.60 5.97 11.81
CA THR A 73 -11.93 7.31 11.33
C THR A 73 -11.04 7.70 10.16
N LEU A 74 -11.56 8.53 9.25
CA LEU A 74 -10.80 8.97 8.07
C LEU A 74 -9.58 9.80 8.47
N GLU A 75 -9.73 10.72 9.42
CA GLU A 75 -8.65 11.57 9.91
C GLU A 75 -7.46 10.74 10.42
N THR A 76 -7.70 9.81 11.35
CA THR A 76 -6.63 8.92 11.85
C THR A 76 -6.10 7.99 10.77
N ALA A 77 -6.93 7.55 9.82
CA ALA A 77 -6.46 6.72 8.72
C ALA A 77 -5.52 7.49 7.77
N VAL A 78 -5.76 8.79 7.56
CA VAL A 78 -4.88 9.66 6.79
C VAL A 78 -3.52 9.78 7.47
N ASP A 79 -3.49 10.05 8.79
CA ASP A 79 -2.24 10.16 9.54
C ASP A 79 -1.42 8.85 9.49
N ILE A 80 -2.09 7.71 9.69
CA ILE A 80 -1.46 6.37 9.64
C ILE A 80 -0.98 6.05 8.22
N LEU A 81 -1.75 6.43 7.18
CA LEU A 81 -1.34 6.26 5.79
C LEU A 81 -0.07 7.06 5.50
N MET A 82 -0.02 8.32 5.94
CA MET A 82 1.13 9.18 5.73
C MET A 82 2.37 8.64 6.46
N ASP A 83 2.28 8.26 7.74
CA ASP A 83 3.39 7.62 8.47
C ASP A 83 3.86 6.33 7.77
N GLY A 84 2.94 5.48 7.32
CA GLY A 84 3.26 4.27 6.58
C GLY A 84 4.03 4.55 5.27
N ILE A 85 3.58 5.54 4.49
CA ILE A 85 4.25 5.95 3.24
C ILE A 85 5.63 6.53 3.54
N GLU A 86 5.74 7.43 4.52
CA GLU A 86 7.02 8.05 4.90
C GLU A 86 8.05 7.01 5.32
N ARG A 87 7.66 6.00 6.09
CA ARG A 87 8.52 4.86 6.46
C ARG A 87 8.95 4.04 5.25
N ALA A 88 8.01 3.70 4.37
CA ALA A 88 8.31 2.95 3.15
C ALA A 88 9.27 3.72 2.23
N VAL A 89 9.16 5.04 2.18
CA VAL A 89 10.10 5.91 1.45
C VAL A 89 11.46 5.95 2.14
N ALA A 90 11.49 6.15 3.46
CA ALA A 90 12.73 6.19 4.25
C ALA A 90 13.51 4.86 4.16
N ARG A 91 12.80 3.73 4.07
CA ARG A 91 13.40 2.40 3.85
C ARG A 91 13.93 2.19 2.43
N GLY A 92 13.51 3.02 1.47
CA GLY A 92 13.81 2.84 0.05
C GLY A 92 12.91 1.83 -0.66
N THR A 93 11.83 1.38 -0.03
CA THR A 93 10.79 0.55 -0.67
C THR A 93 10.04 1.36 -1.73
N PHE A 94 9.73 2.62 -1.43
CA PHE A 94 9.04 3.54 -2.33
C PHE A 94 9.95 4.67 -2.79
N LEU A 95 9.80 5.04 -4.05
CA LEU A 95 10.28 6.31 -4.57
C LEU A 95 9.16 7.34 -4.50
N HIS A 96 9.42 8.48 -3.86
CA HIS A 96 8.47 9.59 -3.77
C HIS A 96 8.92 10.73 -4.68
N VAL A 97 8.01 11.14 -5.57
CA VAL A 97 8.22 12.27 -6.49
C VAL A 97 7.20 13.35 -6.16
N LYS A 98 7.69 14.56 -5.90
CA LYS A 98 6.84 15.76 -5.86
C LYS A 98 6.83 16.37 -7.25
N ILE A 99 5.65 16.48 -7.84
CA ILE A 99 5.47 17.22 -9.08
C ILE A 99 5.24 18.67 -8.66
N GLU A 100 6.23 19.53 -8.92
CA GLU A 100 6.00 20.96 -8.91
C GLU A 100 5.05 21.24 -10.08
N SER A 101 3.84 21.73 -9.78
CA SER A 101 2.99 22.24 -10.84
C SER A 101 3.78 23.39 -11.47
N ALA A 102 3.96 23.37 -12.79
CA ALA A 102 4.39 24.57 -13.48
C ALA A 102 3.29 25.62 -13.22
N ASP A 103 3.57 26.55 -12.32
CA ASP A 103 2.79 27.77 -12.19
C ASP A 103 2.75 28.42 -13.57
N GLY A 104 1.55 28.71 -14.05
CA GLY A 104 1.33 29.49 -15.26
C GLY A 104 1.70 30.96 -15.04
#